data_AF-A0A9X8MIU6-F1
#
_entry.id   AF-A0A9X8MIU6-F1
#
_cell.length_a   1.000
_cell.length_b   1.000
_cell.length_c   1.000
_cell.angle_alpha   90.00
_cell.angle_beta   90.00
_cell.angle_gamma   90.00
#
_symmetry.space_group_name_H-M   'P 1'
#
loop_
_entity.id
_entity.type
_entity.pdbx_description
1 polymer ?
#
loop_
_entity_poly.entity_id
_entity_poly.type
_entity_poly.pdbx_seq_one_letter_code
_entity_poly.pdbx_strand_id
1 'polypeptide(L)' 'MTMHRVRCPVCKGQRYRKTPTGHRRRCRYCRGTGTIR' A
#
# COMPACT_ATOMS: atom_id res chain seq x y z
N MET A 1 13.28 -12.93 14.95
CA MET A 1 13.52 -11.93 13.88
C MET A 1 12.22 -11.20 13.57
N THR A 2 11.98 -10.04 14.19
CA THR A 2 10.89 -9.14 13.80
C THR A 2 11.28 -8.50 12.46
N MET A 3 10.82 -9.10 11.35
CA MET A 3 10.94 -8.45 10.04
C MET A 3 10.28 -7.07 10.13
N HIS A 4 11.08 -6.01 10.12
CA HIS A 4 10.60 -4.63 10.18
C HIS A 4 9.80 -4.33 8.91
N ARG A 5 8.49 -4.55 8.98
CA ARG A 5 7.58 -4.24 7.89
C ARG A 5 7.45 -2.72 7.75
N VAL A 6 8.13 -2.16 6.76
CA VAL A 6 8.09 -0.72 6.47
C VAL A 6 6.73 -0.37 5.85
N ARG A 7 6.17 0.79 6.21
CA ARG A 7 4.96 1.31 5.54
C ARG A 7 5.25 1.47 4.05
N CYS A 8 4.36 0.95 3.22
CA CYS A 8 4.50 1.06 1.77
C CYS A 8 4.61 2.55 1.38
N PRO A 9 5.70 3.01 0.75
CA PRO A 9 5.91 4.43 0.44
C PRO A 9 4.92 4.91 -0.63
N VAL A 10 4.43 4.01 -1.48
CA VAL A 10 3.54 4.32 -2.60
C VAL A 10 2.11 4.62 -2.15
N CYS A 11 1.58 3.84 -1.20
CA CYS A 11 0.24 4.05 -0.64
C CYS A 11 0.27 4.59 0.80
N LYS A 12 1.44 4.85 1.36
CA LYS A 12 1.66 5.31 2.75
C LYS A 12 0.90 4.49 3.79
N GLY A 13 0.77 3.18 3.58
CA GLY A 13 -0.01 2.31 4.47
C GLY A 13 -1.51 2.17 4.16
N GLN A 14 -2.08 2.97 3.25
CA GLN A 14 -3.52 2.96 2.97
C GLN A 14 -4.03 1.71 2.24
N ARG A 15 -3.15 0.82 1.73
CA ARG A 15 -3.49 -0.42 0.99
C ARG A 15 -4.15 -0.20 -0.38
N TYR A 16 -4.67 0.97 -0.67
CA TYR A 16 -5.26 1.37 -1.94
C TYR A 16 -4.73 2.73 -2.40
N ARG A 17 -4.92 3.04 -3.69
CA ARG A 17 -4.73 4.34 -4.30
C ARG A 17 -6.07 4.81 -4.85
N LYS A 18 -6.41 6.08 -4.62
CA LYS A 18 -7.55 6.72 -5.26
C LYS A 18 -7.17 7.04 -6.70
N THR A 19 -7.97 6.58 -7.64
CA THR A 19 -7.85 6.97 -9.06
C THR A 19 -8.51 8.34 -9.26
N PRO A 20 -8.19 9.04 -10.37
CA PRO A 20 -8.79 10.34 -10.67
C PRO A 20 -10.33 10.29 -10.73
N THR A 21 -10.89 9.16 -11.17
CA THR A 21 -12.33 8.88 -11.20
C THR A 21 -12.92 8.52 -9.83
N GLY A 22 -12.16 8.64 -8.74
CA GLY A 22 -12.61 8.38 -7.38
C GLY A 22 -12.58 6.90 -6.96
N HIS A 23 -12.37 5.96 -7.89
CA HIS A 23 -12.30 4.54 -7.56
C HIS A 23 -11.04 4.21 -6.75
N ARG A 24 -11.21 3.37 -5.72
CA ARG A 24 -10.09 2.84 -4.93
C ARG A 24 -9.52 1.61 -5.65
N ARG A 25 -8.30 1.73 -6.18
CA ARG A 25 -7.55 0.59 -6.72
C ARG A 25 -6.59 0.06 -5.68
N ARG A 26 -6.51 -1.27 -5.55
CA ARG A 26 -5.53 -1.92 -4.67
C ARG A 26 -4.12 -1.44 -5.02
N CYS A 27 -3.33 -1.10 -4.01
CA CYS A 27 -1.96 -0.68 -4.24
C CYS A 27 -1.16 -1.87 -4.81
N ARG A 28 -0.66 -1.73 -6.04
CA ARG A 28 0.09 -2.79 -6.71
C ARG A 28 1.43 -3.07 -6.02
N TYR A 29 2.04 -2.04 -5.43
CA TYR A 29 3.36 -2.14 -4.80
C TYR A 29 3.37 -3.04 -3.57
N CYS A 30 2.51 -2.76 -2.58
CA CYS A 30 2.35 -3.63 -1.42
C CYS A 30 1.30 -4.73 -1.62
N ARG A 31 0.74 -4.88 -2.83
CA ARG A 31 -0.39 -5.80 -3.12
C ARG A 31 -1.54 -5.67 -2.11
N GLY A 32 -1.77 -4.45 -1.61
CA GLY A 32 -2.80 -4.16 -0.61
C GLY A 32 -2.54 -4.65 0.82
N THR A 33 -1.32 -5.07 1.17
CA THR A 33 -0.95 -5.32 2.58
C THR A 33 -0.70 -4.02 3.34
N GLY A 34 -0.33 -2.93 2.65
CA GLY A 34 -0.03 -1.62 3.25
C GLY A 34 1.39 -1.53 3.80
N THR A 35 2.09 -2.65 3.89
CA THR A 35 3.48 -2.73 4.32
C THR A 35 4.28 -3.58 3.34
N ILE A 36 5.59 -3.44 3.39
CA ILE A 36 6.57 -4.17 2.59
C ILE A 36 7.65 -4.65 3.54
N ARG A 37 8.30 -5.75 3.19
CA ARG A 37 9.47 -6.23 3.92
C ARG A 37 10.63 -5.28 3.74
#